data_AF-A0A926HAN4-F1
#
_entry.id   AF-A0A926HAN4-F1
#
_cell.length_a   1.000
_cell.length_b   1.000
_cell.length_c   1.000
_cell.angle_alpha   90.00
_cell.angle_beta   90.00
_cell.angle_gamma   90.00
#
_symmetry.space_group_name_H-M   'P 1'
#
loop_
_entity.id
_entity.type
_entity.pdbx_description
1 polymer ?
#
loop_
_entity_poly.entity_id
_entity_poly.type
_entity_poly.pdbx_seq_one_letter_code
_entity_poly.pdbx_strand_id
1 'polypeptide(L)' 'SIIADDDNVAVEAHWAGKLAVPLGTLSAGAEMKAAFAMFFRCREGRISSQRNYDCFYSV' A
#
# COMPACT_ATOMS: atom_id res chain seq x y z
N SER A 1 -10.89 -1.40 -3.73
CA SER A 1 -11.52 -2.54 -4.43
C SER A 1 -10.49 -3.67 -4.59
N ILE A 2 -10.89 -4.91 -4.89
CA ILE A 2 -9.98 -6.05 -5.12
C ILE A 2 -10.48 -6.86 -6.32
N ILE A 3 -9.57 -7.21 -7.24
CA ILE A 3 -9.83 -8.09 -8.38
C ILE A 3 -8.72 -9.14 -8.44
N ALA A 4 -9.07 -10.39 -8.69
CA ALA A 4 -8.13 -11.48 -8.88
C ALA A 4 -8.30 -12.11 -10.27
N ASP A 5 -7.18 -12.44 -10.92
CA ASP A 5 -7.11 -13.15 -12.20
C ASP A 5 -5.90 -14.08 -12.19
N ASP A 6 -6.17 -15.39 -12.16
CA ASP A 6 -5.17 -16.45 -11.96
C ASP A 6 -4.30 -16.15 -10.71
N ASP A 7 -2.98 -16.16 -10.85
CA ASP A 7 -2.03 -15.82 -9.80
C ASP A 7 -1.92 -14.30 -9.53
N ASN A 8 -2.65 -13.43 -10.24
CA ASN A 8 -2.52 -11.98 -10.09
C ASN A 8 -3.67 -11.39 -9.27
N VAL A 9 -3.34 -10.45 -8.38
CA VAL A 9 -4.32 -9.69 -7.60
C VAL A 9 -4.05 -8.20 -7.73
N ALA A 10 -5.06 -7.45 -8.17
CA ALA A 10 -5.06 -5.99 -8.16
C ALA A 10 -5.88 -5.48 -6.97
N VAL A 11 -5.31 -4.55 -6.22
CA VAL A 11 -5.92 -3.94 -5.04
C VAL A 11 -5.86 -2.44 -5.16
N GLU A 12 -7.00 -1.79 -4.98
CA GLU A 12 -7.11 -0.36 -4.74
C GLU A 12 -7.47 -0.14 -3.26
N ALA A 13 -6.68 0.67 -2.56
CA ALA A 13 -6.88 0.91 -1.14
C ALA A 13 -6.58 2.37 -0.77
N HIS A 14 -7.33 2.89 0.21
CA HIS A 14 -6.91 4.06 0.96
C HIS A 14 -6.18 3.58 2.21
N TRP A 15 -4.95 4.05 2.39
CA TRP A 15 -4.12 3.71 3.53
C TRP A 15 -3.92 4.95 4.41
N ALA A 16 -3.96 4.73 5.73
CA ALA A 16 -3.58 5.71 6.73
C ALA A 16 -2.77 5.02 7.84
N GLY A 17 -1.70 5.67 8.28
CA GLY A 17 -0.87 5.15 9.37
C GLY A 17 -0.31 6.26 10.23
N LYS A 18 -0.35 6.07 11.56
CA LYS A 18 0.33 6.94 12.52
C LYS A 18 1.77 6.48 12.67
N LEU A 19 2.72 7.37 12.37
CA LEU A 19 4.14 7.05 12.38
C LEU A 19 4.65 6.86 13.81
N ALA A 20 5.29 5.72 14.10
CA ALA A 20 5.93 5.47 15.40
C ALA A 20 7.27 6.23 15.55
N VAL A 21 7.95 6.47 14.44
CA VAL A 21 9.24 7.17 14.32
C VAL A 21 9.14 8.18 13.18
N PRO A 22 9.95 9.27 13.16
CA PRO A 22 9.90 10.23 12.07
C PRO A 22 10.27 9.60 10.72
N LEU A 23 9.69 10.12 9.63
CA LEU A 23 9.94 9.66 8.26
C LEU A 23 9.93 10.87 7.31
N GLY A 24 11.04 11.10 6.61
CA GLY A 24 11.17 12.26 5.73
C GLY A 24 10.96 13.56 6.50
N THR A 25 9.95 14.34 6.10
CA THR A 25 9.54 15.59 6.77
C THR A 25 8.45 15.41 7.83
N LEU A 26 7.93 14.19 8.01
CA LEU A 26 6.88 13.88 8.97
C LEU A 26 7.47 13.48 10.33
N SER A 27 6.92 14.03 11.40
CA SER A 27 7.32 13.71 12.78
C SER A 27 6.75 12.37 13.26
N ALA A 28 7.36 11.82 14.32
CA ALA A 28 6.71 10.74 15.07
C ALA A 28 5.34 11.21 15.59
N GLY A 29 4.35 10.35 15.45
CA GLY A 29 2.95 10.63 15.78
C GLY A 29 2.14 11.29 14.67
N ALA A 30 2.78 11.75 13.58
CA ALA A 30 2.05 12.27 12.42
C ALA A 30 1.27 11.15 11.70
N GLU A 31 0.13 11.51 11.12
CA GLU A 31 -0.64 10.63 10.26
C GLU A 31 -0.16 10.79 8.81
N MET A 32 0.26 9.68 8.19
CA MET A 32 0.58 9.62 6.76
C MET A 32 -0.58 8.93 6.04
N LYS A 33 -0.99 9.47 4.89
CA LYS A 33 -2.07 8.93 4.07
C LYS A 33 -1.65 8.75 2.63
N ALA A 34 -2.27 7.79 1.97
CA ALA A 34 -2.09 7.58 0.55
C ALA A 34 -3.25 6.81 -0.08
N ALA A 35 -3.46 7.04 -1.38
CA ALA A 35 -4.25 6.18 -2.25
C ALA A 35 -3.30 5.23 -2.97
N PHE A 36 -3.53 3.93 -2.80
CA PHE A 36 -2.66 2.86 -3.31
C PHE A 36 -3.36 2.10 -4.44
N ALA A 37 -2.58 1.80 -5.47
CA ALA A 37 -2.84 0.71 -6.41
C ALA A 37 -1.72 -0.32 -6.29
N MET A 38 -2.05 -1.50 -5.76
CA MET A 38 -1.10 -2.58 -5.51
C MET A 38 -1.41 -3.77 -6.42
N PHE A 39 -0.37 -4.35 -7.00
CA PHE A 39 -0.45 -5.52 -7.86
C PHE A 39 0.43 -6.62 -7.29
N PHE A 40 -0.19 -7.74 -6.92
CA PHE A 40 0.47 -8.90 -6.35
C PHE A 40 0.49 -10.06 -7.34
N ARG A 41 1.55 -10.87 -7.28
CA ARG A 41 1.55 -12.24 -7.82
C ARG A 41 1.56 -13.21 -6.65
N CYS A 42 0.54 -14.04 -6.52
CA CYS A 42 0.47 -15.12 -5.55
C CYS A 42 0.98 -16.42 -6.18
N ARG A 43 1.78 -17.20 -5.46
CA ARG A 43 2.20 -18.56 -5.84
C ARG A 43 2.20 -19.42 -4.59
N GLU A 44 1.62 -20.62 -4.68
CA GLU A 44 1.55 -21.56 -3.55
C GLU A 44 0.97 -20.91 -2.26
N GLY A 45 -0.04 -20.05 -2.43
CA GLY A 45 -0.68 -19.33 -1.32
C GLY A 45 0.14 -18.20 -0.69
N ARG A 46 1.26 -17.79 -1.31
CA ARG A 46 2.14 -16.71 -0.83
C ARG A 46 2.30 -15.61 -1.86
N ILE A 47 2.52 -14.37 -1.42
CA ILE A 47 2.90 -13.27 -2.30
C ILE A 47 4.35 -13.50 -2.77
N SER A 48 4.52 -13.71 -4.07
CA SER A 48 5.81 -13.92 -4.74
C SER A 48 6.37 -12.65 -5.36
N SER A 49 5.53 -11.68 -5.73
CA SER A 49 5.93 -10.34 -6.12
C SER A 49 4.85 -9.31 -5.79
N GLN A 50 5.27 -8.07 -5.60
CA GLN A 50 4.41 -6.94 -5.30
C GLN A 50 4.93 -5.71 -6.04
N ARG A 51 4.03 -4.93 -6.64
CA ARG A 51 4.30 -3.59 -7.19
C ARG A 51 3.26 -2.62 -6.67
N ASN A 52 3.73 -1.46 -6.21
CA ASN A 52 2.89 -0.41 -5.65
C ASN A 52 2.97 0.85 -6.52
N TYR A 53 1.83 1.50 -6.69
CA TYR A 53 1.72 2.87 -7.17
C TYR A 53 0.95 3.66 -6.13
N ASP A 54 1.65 4.57 -5.47
CA ASP A 54 1.18 5.21 -4.26
C ASP A 54 1.11 6.72 -4.50
N CYS A 55 -0.07 7.30 -4.31
CA CYS A 55 -0.26 8.74 -4.27
C CYS A 55 -0.31 9.17 -2.80
N PHE A 56 0.82 9.67 -2.30
CA PHE A 56 0.92 10.27 -0.97
C PHE A 56 0.39 11.70 -1.00
N TYR A 57 -0.42 12.05 0.00
CA TYR A 57 -0.98 13.39 0.12
C TYR A 57 -1.06 13.81 1.59
N SER A 58 -0.90 15.11 1.79
CA SER A 58 -1.26 15.77 3.04
C SER A 58 -2.73 16.17 2.97
N VAL A 59 -3.44 16.06 4.09
CA VAL A 59 -4.80 16.62 4.25
C VAL A 59 -4.70 17.89 5.09
#